data_AF-A0A0K9YYL8-F1
#
_entry.id   AF-A0A0K9YYL8-F1
#
_cell.length_a   1.000
_cell.length_b   1.000
_cell.length_c   1.000
_cell.angle_alpha   90.00
_cell.angle_beta   90.00
_cell.angle_gamma   90.00
#
_symmetry.space_group_name_H-M   'P 1'
#
loop_
_entity.id
_entity.type
_entity.pdbx_description
1 polymer ?
#
loop_
_entity_poly.entity_id
_entity_poly.type
_entity_poly.pdbx_seq_one_letter_code
_entity_poly.pdbx_strand_id
1 'polypeptide(L)'
;MLKKGDKVVMHTCLAASIPAYQGKVWTCKSEESIAENGKPVVLLEGFQGPFTTEYLQKVNMPNVREPVLWFAEQMELKLQENDHKGGWENCGIFWLRGRLLEEANELSGVMYAGHNSESGLDLENIIREASDVANFAMMIADQARKRLA
;
A
#
# COMPACT_ATOMS: atom_id res chain seq x y z
N MET A 1 -12.29 -3.14 24.01
CA MET A 1 -11.45 -4.27 24.42
C MET A 1 -10.75 -4.81 23.19
N LEU A 2 -9.42 -4.84 23.22
CA LEU A 2 -8.60 -5.39 22.15
C LEU A 2 -8.55 -6.92 22.23
N LYS A 3 -8.51 -7.58 21.07
CA LYS A 3 -8.43 -9.04 20.96
C LYS A 3 -7.15 -9.48 20.28
N LYS A 4 -6.76 -10.75 20.48
CA LYS A 4 -5.65 -11.34 19.72
C LYS A 4 -5.93 -11.22 18.21
N GLY A 5 -4.92 -10.78 17.46
CA GLY A 5 -5.00 -10.56 16.02
C GLY A 5 -5.43 -9.16 15.61
N ASP A 6 -5.97 -8.34 16.54
CA ASP A 6 -6.29 -6.94 16.25
C ASP A 6 -5.02 -6.19 15.81
N LYS A 7 -5.18 -5.33 14.80
CA LYS A 7 -4.14 -4.42 14.33
C LYS A 7 -4.30 -3.08 15.03
N VAL A 8 -3.21 -2.55 15.57
CA VAL A 8 -3.22 -1.32 16.35
C VAL A 8 -2.02 -0.44 16.00
N VAL A 9 -2.17 0.86 16.22
CA VAL A 9 -1.06 1.82 16.22
C VAL A 9 -0.94 2.46 17.61
N MET A 10 0.29 2.79 18.01
CA MET A 10 0.52 3.54 19.24
C MET A 10 0.14 5.01 19.02
N HIS A 11 -0.54 5.62 19.99
CA HIS A 11 -0.83 7.05 19.99
C HIS A 11 -0.68 7.65 21.38
N THR A 12 -0.44 8.96 21.44
CA THR A 12 -0.48 9.75 22.68
C THR A 12 0.39 9.17 23.82
N CYS A 13 1.53 8.55 23.49
CA CYS A 13 2.51 8.01 24.43
C CYS A 13 3.94 8.29 23.95
N LEU A 14 4.92 8.21 24.85
CA LEU A 14 6.33 8.46 24.50
C LEU A 14 6.82 7.50 23.40
N ALA A 15 6.39 6.23 23.46
CA ALA A 15 6.75 5.24 22.44
C ALA A 15 6.29 5.64 21.04
N ALA A 16 5.13 6.30 20.89
CA ALA A 16 4.64 6.77 19.59
C ALA A 16 5.49 7.89 18.97
N SER A 17 6.28 8.60 19.78
CA SER A 17 7.20 9.64 19.32
C SER A 17 8.58 9.10 18.90
N ILE A 18 8.86 7.82 19.17
CA ILE A 18 10.11 7.17 18.74
C ILE A 18 10.02 6.95 17.22
N PRO A 19 10.97 7.45 16.40
CA PRO A 19 10.90 7.33 14.94
C PRO A 19 10.71 5.89 14.44
N ALA A 20 11.29 4.91 15.13
CA ALA A 20 11.15 3.49 14.77
C ALA A 20 9.73 2.91 14.97
N TYR A 21 8.88 3.57 15.76
CA TYR A 21 7.52 3.11 16.09
C TYR A 21 6.43 4.03 15.53
N GLN A 22 6.80 5.21 15.03
CA GLN A 22 5.87 6.17 14.48
C GLN A 22 5.10 5.57 13.29
N GLY A 23 3.76 5.52 13.41
CA GLY A 23 2.89 4.95 12.37
C GLY A 23 3.00 3.43 12.20
N LYS A 24 3.82 2.74 13.00
CA LYS A 24 3.98 1.29 12.90
C LYS A 24 2.69 0.59 13.32
N VAL A 25 2.21 -0.31 12.47
CA VAL A 25 1.09 -1.20 12.78
C VAL A 25 1.61 -2.42 13.53
N TRP A 26 1.05 -2.66 14.71
CA TRP A 26 1.35 -3.80 15.57
C TRP A 26 0.20 -4.80 15.53
N THR A 27 0.51 -6.08 15.72
CA THR A 27 -0.50 -7.12 15.96
C THR A 27 -0.60 -7.41 17.46
N CYS A 28 -1.82 -7.43 18.00
CA CYS A 28 -2.09 -7.95 19.34
C CYS A 28 -1.79 -9.46 19.39
N LYS A 29 -0.80 -9.85 20.19
CA LYS A 29 -0.38 -11.24 20.42
C LYS A 29 -1.26 -11.97 21.44
N SER A 30 -1.92 -11.22 22.33
CA SER A 30 -2.80 -11.74 23.37
C SER A 30 -4.17 -11.06 23.35
N GLU A 31 -5.12 -11.61 24.12
CA GLU A 31 -6.28 -10.87 24.59
C GLU A 31 -5.84 -9.76 25.57
N GLU A 32 -6.72 -8.78 25.79
CA GLU A 32 -6.56 -7.77 26.84
C GLU A 32 -6.60 -8.41 28.24
N SER A 33 -5.67 -8.02 29.11
CA SER A 33 -5.59 -8.45 30.51
C SER A 33 -5.31 -7.27 31.43
N ILE A 34 -5.46 -7.46 32.74
CA ILE A 34 -5.18 -6.42 33.73
C ILE A 34 -3.77 -6.61 34.28
N ALA A 35 -2.93 -5.58 34.18
CA ALA A 35 -1.60 -5.57 34.79
C ALA A 35 -1.69 -5.37 36.32
N GLU A 36 -0.58 -5.60 37.03
CA GLU A 36 -0.51 -5.45 38.50
C GLU A 36 -0.94 -4.06 38.99
N ASN A 37 -0.73 -3.02 38.18
CA ASN A 37 -1.14 -1.65 38.47
C ASN A 37 -2.63 -1.35 38.14
N GLY A 38 -3.42 -2.39 37.83
CA GLY A 38 -4.85 -2.27 37.52
C GLY A 38 -5.17 -1.79 36.11
N LYS A 39 -4.16 -1.47 35.28
CA LYS A 39 -4.39 -0.98 33.92
C LYS A 39 -4.60 -2.12 32.92
N PRO A 40 -5.53 -1.97 31.96
CA PRO A 40 -5.66 -2.92 30.86
C PRO A 40 -4.45 -2.87 29.92
N VAL A 41 -3.92 -4.05 29.59
CA VAL A 41 -2.72 -4.22 28.76
C VAL A 41 -2.91 -5.34 27.74
N VAL A 42 -2.10 -5.31 26.69
CA VAL A 42 -1.99 -6.38 25.69
C VAL A 42 -0.52 -6.62 25.35
N LEU A 43 -0.17 -7.85 24.94
CA LEU A 43 1.15 -8.13 24.35
C LEU A 43 1.11 -7.83 22.85
N LEU A 44 2.15 -7.20 22.32
CA LEU A 44 2.27 -6.94 20.87
C LEU A 44 3.36 -7.82 20.25
N GLU A 45 3.15 -8.28 19.02
CA GLU A 45 4.17 -9.03 18.27
C GLU A 45 5.42 -8.16 18.05
N GLY A 46 6.59 -8.67 18.46
CA GLY A 46 7.86 -7.96 18.33
C GLY A 46 8.09 -6.80 19.30
N PHE A 47 7.17 -6.56 20.24
CA PHE A 47 7.36 -5.60 21.34
C PHE A 47 7.68 -6.36 22.63
N GLN A 48 8.61 -5.83 23.44
CA GLN A 48 8.95 -6.45 24.71
C GLN A 48 8.02 -5.97 25.83
N GLY A 49 7.26 -6.91 26.40
CA GLY A 49 6.40 -6.68 27.56
C GLY A 49 4.97 -6.25 27.22
N PRO A 50 4.12 -6.10 28.25
CA PRO A 50 2.75 -5.64 28.11
C PRO A 50 2.69 -4.14 27.79
N PHE A 51 1.75 -3.77 26.93
CA PHE A 51 1.51 -2.39 26.54
C PHE A 51 0.08 -1.96 26.90
N THR A 52 -0.07 -0.78 27.51
CA THR A 52 -1.37 -0.30 27.98
C THR A 52 -2.30 0.04 26.82
N THR A 53 -3.52 -0.48 26.86
CA THR A 53 -4.46 -0.37 25.73
C THR A 53 -5.01 1.04 25.52
N GLU A 54 -4.94 1.92 26.54
CA GLU A 54 -5.34 3.33 26.44
C GLU A 54 -4.51 4.14 25.43
N TYR A 55 -3.32 3.65 25.06
CA TYR A 55 -2.43 4.26 24.08
C TYR A 55 -2.41 3.49 22.74
N LEU A 56 -3.39 2.62 22.51
CA LEU A 56 -3.51 1.83 21.30
C LEU A 56 -4.81 2.14 20.59
N GLN A 57 -4.69 2.54 19.32
CA GLN A 57 -5.82 2.75 18.45
C GLN A 57 -5.93 1.56 17.51
N LYS A 58 -7.07 0.86 17.55
CA LYS A 58 -7.38 -0.20 16.59
C LYS A 58 -7.47 0.40 15.19
N VAL A 59 -6.75 -0.20 14.26
CA VAL A 59 -6.80 0.16 12.84
C VAL A 59 -7.48 -0.96 12.06
N ASN A 60 -8.43 -0.57 11.21
CA ASN A 60 -9.03 -1.49 10.27
C ASN A 60 -8.17 -1.47 8.99
N MET A 61 -7.23 -2.40 8.91
CA MET A 61 -6.46 -2.59 7.69
C MET A 61 -7.21 -3.57 6.80
N PRO A 62 -7.56 -3.21 5.55
CA PRO A 62 -8.02 -4.22 4.60
C PRO A 62 -6.93 -5.30 4.50
N ASN A 63 -7.34 -6.56 4.44
CA ASN A 63 -6.40 -7.64 4.17
C ASN A 63 -5.99 -7.55 2.69
N VAL A 64 -4.96 -6.76 2.42
CA VAL A 64 -4.41 -6.56 1.08
C VAL A 64 -3.50 -7.76 0.77
N ARG A 65 -3.71 -8.38 -0.38
CA ARG A 65 -2.88 -9.51 -0.83
C ARG A 65 -1.46 -9.02 -1.10
N GLU A 66 -0.46 -9.85 -0.77
CA GLU A 66 0.95 -9.52 -0.98
C GLU A 66 1.27 -9.06 -2.42
N PRO A 67 0.73 -9.69 -3.49
CA PRO A 67 0.96 -9.21 -4.86
C PRO A 67 0.41 -7.80 -5.13
N VAL A 68 -0.65 -7.37 -4.43
CA VAL A 68 -1.20 -6.02 -4.58
C VAL A 68 -0.30 -4.99 -3.90
N LEU A 69 0.30 -5.33 -2.75
CA LEU A 69 1.25 -4.46 -2.07
C LEU A 69 2.53 -4.32 -2.91
N TRP A 70 3.11 -5.43 -3.31
CA TRP A 70 4.33 -5.45 -4.14
C TRP A 70 4.13 -4.67 -5.44
N PHE A 71 3.00 -4.87 -6.13
CA PHE A 71 2.73 -4.18 -7.38
C PHE A 71 2.45 -2.68 -7.18
N ALA A 72 1.82 -2.27 -6.06
CA ALA A 72 1.68 -0.86 -5.71
C ALA A 72 3.03 -0.17 -5.50
N GLU A 73 4.05 -0.87 -5.00
CA GLU A 73 5.42 -0.34 -4.93
C GLU A 73 6.02 -0.14 -6.32
N GLN A 74 5.78 -1.06 -7.27
CA GLN A 74 6.24 -0.91 -8.67
C GLN A 74 5.56 0.28 -9.37
N MET A 75 4.25 0.45 -9.13
CA MET A 75 3.48 1.61 -9.59
C MET A 75 4.09 2.92 -9.08
N GLU A 76 4.42 3.01 -7.80
CA GLU A 76 4.99 4.20 -7.16
C GLU A 76 6.39 4.54 -7.70
N LEU A 77 7.28 3.54 -7.83
CA LEU A 77 8.61 3.75 -8.42
C LEU A 77 8.51 4.40 -9.81
N LYS A 78 7.54 3.95 -10.61
CA LYS A 78 7.31 4.47 -11.94
C LYS A 78 6.68 5.88 -11.96
N LEU A 79 5.85 6.22 -10.97
CA LEU A 79 5.35 7.59 -10.80
C LEU A 79 6.49 8.53 -10.45
N GLN A 80 7.38 8.12 -9.53
CA GLN A 80 8.57 8.89 -9.13
C GLN A 80 9.51 9.18 -10.32
N GLU A 81 9.74 8.19 -11.19
CA GLU A 81 10.48 8.42 -12.45
C GLU A 81 9.86 9.54 -13.30
N ASN A 82 8.53 9.69 -13.25
CA ASN A 82 7.75 10.63 -14.04
C ASN A 82 7.40 11.93 -13.29
N ASP A 83 7.89 12.16 -12.08
CA ASP A 83 7.57 13.37 -11.29
C ASP A 83 7.89 14.67 -12.05
N HIS A 84 8.91 14.64 -12.90
CA HIS A 84 9.30 15.76 -13.76
C HIS A 84 8.23 16.16 -14.81
N LYS A 85 7.24 15.29 -15.09
CA LYS A 85 6.10 15.57 -15.98
C LYS A 85 4.94 16.27 -15.26
N GLY A 86 5.02 16.41 -13.94
CA GLY A 86 3.95 16.91 -13.08
C GLY A 86 2.92 15.83 -12.75
N GLY A 87 1.90 16.20 -11.98
CA GLY A 87 0.80 15.30 -11.59
C GLY A 87 -0.32 15.20 -12.64
N TRP A 88 -1.29 14.32 -12.39
CA TRP A 88 -2.44 14.08 -13.28
C TRP A 88 -3.71 14.86 -12.89
N GLU A 89 -3.60 15.79 -11.93
CA GLU A 89 -4.75 16.50 -11.34
C GLU A 89 -5.55 17.31 -12.36
N ASN A 90 -4.87 17.84 -13.38
CA ASN A 90 -5.46 18.65 -14.44
C ASN A 90 -5.72 17.86 -15.75
N CYS A 91 -5.47 16.55 -15.75
CA CYS A 91 -5.67 15.71 -16.94
C CYS A 91 -7.14 15.34 -17.12
N GLY A 92 -7.63 15.42 -18.37
CA GLY A 92 -8.97 14.94 -18.72
C GLY A 92 -9.06 13.41 -18.75
N ILE A 93 -10.19 12.83 -18.31
CA ILE A 93 -10.39 11.37 -18.27
C ILE A 93 -10.19 10.71 -19.65
N PHE A 94 -10.62 11.36 -20.74
CA PHE A 94 -10.43 10.82 -22.09
C PHE A 94 -8.98 10.87 -22.57
N TRP A 95 -8.21 11.88 -22.13
CA TRP A 95 -6.78 11.95 -22.41
C TRP A 95 -6.03 10.83 -21.67
N LEU A 96 -6.34 10.64 -20.38
CA LEU A 96 -5.79 9.54 -19.58
C LEU A 96 -6.15 8.17 -20.17
N ARG A 97 -7.38 8.01 -20.71
CA ARG A 97 -7.76 6.79 -21.45
C ARG A 97 -6.88 6.58 -22.69
N GLY A 98 -6.57 7.65 -23.42
CA GLY A 98 -5.64 7.58 -24.56
C GLY A 98 -4.28 7.02 -24.14
N ARG A 99 -3.69 7.59 -23.09
CA ARG A 99 -2.44 7.11 -22.51
C ARG A 99 -2.51 5.68 -22.01
N LEU A 100 -3.57 5.28 -21.30
CA LEU A 100 -3.77 3.90 -20.87
C LEU A 100 -3.68 2.90 -22.03
N LEU A 101 -4.26 3.24 -23.19
CA LEU A 101 -4.20 2.38 -24.37
C LEU A 101 -2.81 2.35 -25.01
N GLU A 102 -2.07 3.45 -24.95
CA GLU A 102 -0.67 3.52 -25.40
C GLU A 102 0.19 2.59 -24.54
N GLU A 103 0.13 2.71 -23.21
CA GLU A 103 0.90 1.82 -22.30
C GLU A 103 0.48 0.34 -22.45
N ALA A 104 -0.80 0.08 -22.70
CA ALA A 104 -1.27 -1.29 -22.93
C ALA A 104 -0.69 -1.90 -24.22
N ASN A 105 -0.48 -1.08 -25.25
CA ASN A 105 0.20 -1.51 -26.47
C ASN A 105 1.70 -1.73 -26.23
N GLU A 106 2.35 -0.90 -25.40
CA GLU A 106 3.76 -1.08 -25.00
C GLU A 106 3.94 -2.40 -24.24
N LEU A 107 3.07 -2.69 -23.24
CA LEU A 107 3.01 -3.97 -22.55
C LEU A 107 2.82 -5.15 -23.51
N SER A 108 1.88 -5.01 -24.45
CA SER A 108 1.64 -6.04 -25.46
C SER A 108 2.87 -6.27 -26.34
N GLY A 109 3.60 -5.21 -26.69
CA GLY A 109 4.82 -5.27 -27.48
C GLY A 109 5.91 -6.10 -26.80
N VAL A 110 6.17 -5.85 -25.51
CA VAL A 110 7.19 -6.60 -24.75
C VAL A 110 6.81 -8.06 -24.53
N MET A 111 5.52 -8.38 -24.41
CA MET A 111 5.04 -9.76 -24.30
C MET A 111 5.18 -10.54 -25.62
N TYR A 112 4.91 -9.90 -26.76
CA TYR A 112 5.03 -10.55 -28.08
C TYR A 112 6.47 -10.64 -28.60
N ALA A 113 7.39 -9.82 -28.07
CA ALA A 113 8.81 -9.89 -28.42
C ALA A 113 9.43 -11.26 -28.08
N GLY A 114 8.90 -11.98 -27.10
CA GLY A 114 9.34 -13.35 -26.76
C GLY A 114 8.94 -14.44 -27.75
N HIS A 115 8.36 -14.11 -28.91
CA HIS A 115 7.93 -15.07 -29.94
C HIS A 115 7.05 -16.23 -29.39
N ASN A 116 6.15 -15.93 -28.44
CA ASN A 116 5.31 -16.91 -27.73
C ASN A 116 6.08 -17.95 -26.88
N SER A 117 7.31 -17.62 -26.47
CA SER A 117 8.08 -18.37 -25.50
C SER A 117 8.29 -17.57 -24.24
N GLU A 118 7.91 -18.13 -23.08
CA GLU A 118 8.13 -17.50 -21.78
C GLU A 118 9.62 -17.35 -21.43
N SER A 119 10.49 -18.22 -21.97
CA SER A 119 11.93 -18.19 -21.67
C SER A 119 12.68 -17.01 -22.29
N GLY A 120 12.08 -16.34 -23.28
CA GLY A 120 12.66 -15.18 -23.96
C GLY A 120 12.06 -13.84 -23.51
N LEU A 121 11.19 -13.85 -22.48
CA LEU A 121 10.52 -12.64 -22.03
C LEU A 121 11.45 -11.76 -21.20
N ASP A 122 11.40 -10.47 -21.50
CA ASP A 122 11.96 -9.43 -20.64
C ASP A 122 10.98 -9.17 -19.49
N LEU A 123 11.11 -9.97 -18.43
CA LEU A 123 10.20 -9.93 -17.28
C LEU A 123 10.24 -8.57 -16.57
N GLU A 124 11.40 -7.91 -16.53
CA GLU A 124 11.53 -6.59 -15.92
C GLU A 124 10.73 -5.54 -16.70
N ASN A 125 10.87 -5.52 -18.03
CA ASN A 125 10.07 -4.61 -18.85
C ASN A 125 8.57 -4.95 -18.82
N ILE A 126 8.18 -6.22 -18.76
CA ILE A 126 6.76 -6.59 -18.55
C ILE A 126 6.22 -5.99 -17.25
N ILE A 127 6.97 -6.03 -16.15
CA ILE A 127 6.55 -5.44 -14.87
C ILE A 127 6.45 -3.91 -15.00
N ARG A 128 7.40 -3.27 -15.67
CA ARG A 128 7.41 -1.81 -15.89
C ARG A 128 6.21 -1.36 -16.71
N GLU A 129 5.97 -1.97 -17.86
CA GLU A 129 4.84 -1.61 -18.74
C GLU A 129 3.49 -1.94 -18.09
N ALA A 130 3.39 -3.03 -17.32
CA ALA A 130 2.19 -3.32 -16.54
C ALA A 130 1.92 -2.23 -15.48
N SER A 131 2.98 -1.72 -14.84
CA SER A 131 2.89 -0.64 -13.86
C SER A 131 2.40 0.66 -14.50
N ASP A 132 2.84 0.98 -15.72
CA ASP A 132 2.35 2.13 -16.50
C ASP A 132 0.85 2.03 -16.81
N VAL A 133 0.39 0.87 -17.29
CA VAL A 133 -1.04 0.60 -17.52
C VAL A 133 -1.85 0.81 -16.25
N ALA A 134 -1.38 0.24 -15.13
CA ALA A 134 -2.05 0.34 -13.84
C ALA A 134 -2.08 1.78 -13.30
N ASN A 135 -0.99 2.53 -13.49
CA ASN A 135 -0.90 3.93 -13.10
C ASN A 135 -1.95 4.77 -13.83
N PHE A 136 -2.08 4.66 -15.16
CA PHE A 136 -3.13 5.40 -15.86
C PHE A 136 -4.56 4.94 -15.47
N ALA A 137 -4.77 3.64 -15.22
CA ALA A 137 -6.06 3.15 -14.72
C ALA A 137 -6.40 3.77 -13.37
N MET A 138 -5.42 3.85 -12.46
CA MET A 138 -5.55 4.50 -11.15
C MET A 138 -5.81 6.00 -11.29
N MET A 139 -5.10 6.72 -12.16
CA MET A 139 -5.32 8.15 -12.41
C MET A 139 -6.74 8.43 -12.90
N ILE A 140 -7.28 7.59 -13.79
CA ILE A 140 -8.68 7.67 -14.24
C ILE A 140 -9.64 7.46 -13.07
N ALA A 141 -9.40 6.44 -12.24
CA ALA A 141 -10.22 6.16 -11.08
C ALA A 141 -10.19 7.31 -10.06
N ASP A 142 -9.02 7.91 -9.80
CA ASP A 142 -8.87 9.06 -8.93
C ASP A 142 -9.64 10.28 -9.47
N GLN A 143 -9.53 10.54 -10.77
CA GLN A 143 -10.29 11.60 -11.44
C GLN A 143 -11.81 11.37 -11.40
N ALA A 144 -12.26 10.13 -11.59
CA ALA A 144 -13.67 9.79 -11.47
C ALA A 144 -14.17 9.95 -10.03
N ARG A 145 -13.42 9.46 -9.04
CA ARG A 145 -13.73 9.59 -7.60
C ARG A 145 -13.86 11.05 -7.19
N LYS A 146 -12.96 11.93 -7.64
CA LYS A 146 -13.00 13.38 -7.35
C LYS A 146 -14.24 14.09 -7.89
N ARG A 147 -14.93 13.52 -8.89
CA ARG A 147 -16.18 14.08 -9.46
C ARG A 147 -17.45 13.55 -8.78
N LEU A 148 -17.35 12.53 -7.94
CA LEU A 148 -18.45 12.01 -7.14
C LEU A 148 -18.61 12.73 -5.80
N ALA A 149 -17.56 13.43 -5.36
CA ALA A 149 -17.53 14.24 -4.13
C ALA A 149 -18.04 15.66 -4.40
#